data_AF-A0A356S619-F1
#
_entry.id   AF-A0A356S619-F1
#
_cell.length_a   1.000
_cell.length_b   1.000
_cell.length_c   1.000
_cell.angle_alpha   90.00
_cell.angle_beta   90.00
_cell.angle_gamma   90.00
#
_symmetry.space_group_name_H-M   'P 1'
#
loop_
_entity.id
_entity.type
_entity.pdbx_description
1 polymer ?
#
loop_
_entity_poly.entity_id
_entity_poly.type
_entity_poly.pdbx_seq_one_letter_code
_entity_poly.pdbx_strand_id
1 'polypeptide(L)'
;MEGILALADRYYGARLPGHSFAVRCKRMGKQELKSVDVERVIGSGLNLKYESAFVKLKNPDVTVAMEIREDQLYMVKQHHAGLGGYPLGGQEAVLSLISGGFDSAVSSFHAIKRGLVTHYCFFNLGGKAHELAVKEVALYLWMKYHASHRVKFVSVPFEGVVEEILSQVDDSQMGVVLKRMMLRAANGVAERLNVKALVTGESVSQVSSQTLANLNIIDDVSELLVLRPLCTADKQTIIDTARSIGTEEFSKHIPEYCAVISKNPTTKAKPERIAEEESRFDFSKLDAAIATAGFQLITEVVDDLGSGLAEVKVVGAPDDGQVVIDIRHPSEIELSPMPDLADAPEVLEIPFYQLRARFEHLNPDTQYLLYCDQGMMSRLHSAHLDDEGFANVAVLDLRVKPEASVSAAR
;
A
#
# COMPACT_ATOMS: atom_id res chain seq x y z
N MET A 1 -33.46 -31.84 -5.97
CA MET A 1 -33.41 -31.72 -4.50
C MET A 1 -32.46 -32.71 -3.87
N GLU A 2 -32.57 -34.01 -4.15
CA GLU A 2 -31.68 -35.04 -3.57
C GLU A 2 -30.19 -34.76 -3.82
N GLY A 3 -29.82 -34.38 -5.05
CA GLY A 3 -28.43 -33.99 -5.35
C GLY A 3 -27.93 -32.79 -4.54
N ILE A 4 -28.81 -31.82 -4.23
CA ILE A 4 -28.47 -30.67 -3.39
C ILE A 4 -28.21 -31.14 -1.95
N LEU A 5 -29.04 -32.04 -1.44
CA LEU A 5 -28.88 -32.61 -0.09
C LEU A 5 -27.59 -33.40 0.02
N ALA A 6 -27.28 -34.24 -0.97
CA ALA A 6 -26.03 -35.01 -1.00
C ALA A 6 -24.79 -34.10 -1.01
N LEU A 7 -24.84 -32.98 -1.74
CA LEU A 7 -23.74 -32.00 -1.74
C LEU A 7 -23.65 -31.25 -0.40
N ALA A 8 -24.79 -30.81 0.16
CA ALA A 8 -24.81 -30.16 1.46
C ALA A 8 -24.22 -31.06 2.55
N ASP A 9 -24.61 -32.33 2.55
CA ASP A 9 -24.08 -33.36 3.44
C ASP A 9 -22.57 -33.58 3.25
N ARG A 10 -22.11 -33.73 2.01
CA ARG A 10 -20.69 -33.91 1.69
C ARG A 10 -19.81 -32.77 2.21
N TYR A 11 -20.27 -31.52 2.10
CA TYR A 11 -19.44 -30.34 2.44
C TYR A 11 -19.61 -29.84 3.88
N TYR A 12 -20.77 -30.04 4.49
CA TYR A 12 -21.07 -29.51 5.83
C TYR A 12 -21.33 -30.59 6.86
N GLY A 13 -21.68 -31.81 6.45
CA GLY A 13 -22.16 -32.87 7.34
C GLY A 13 -21.23 -33.15 8.52
N ALA A 14 -19.91 -33.15 8.31
CA ALA A 14 -18.92 -33.34 9.37
C ALA A 14 -18.94 -32.25 10.47
N ARG A 15 -19.49 -31.06 10.19
CA ARG A 15 -19.55 -29.91 11.10
C ARG A 15 -20.88 -29.80 11.85
N LEU A 16 -21.90 -30.57 11.46
CA LEU A 16 -23.26 -30.46 12.02
C LEU A 16 -23.46 -31.15 13.37
N PRO A 17 -22.87 -32.33 13.66
CA PRO A 17 -23.09 -33.01 14.94
C PRO A 17 -22.80 -32.13 16.15
N GLY A 18 -23.76 -32.04 17.07
CA GLY A 18 -23.66 -31.25 18.30
C GLY A 18 -23.75 -29.73 18.14
N HIS A 19 -23.99 -29.22 16.93
CA HIS A 19 -23.97 -27.79 16.62
C HIS A 19 -25.33 -27.31 16.09
N SER A 20 -25.61 -26.02 16.32
CA SER A 20 -26.75 -25.35 15.72
C SER A 20 -26.46 -24.96 14.27
N PHE A 21 -27.43 -25.11 13.37
CA PHE A 21 -27.23 -24.75 11.97
C PHE A 21 -28.42 -24.04 11.33
N ALA A 22 -28.14 -23.34 10.23
CA ALA A 22 -29.17 -22.82 9.34
C ALA A 22 -28.77 -23.02 7.87
N VAL A 23 -29.73 -23.41 7.04
CA VAL A 23 -29.56 -23.41 5.59
C VAL A 23 -29.88 -22.02 5.05
N ARG A 24 -29.02 -21.52 4.16
CA ARG A 24 -29.19 -20.21 3.50
C ARG A 24 -29.00 -20.40 2.00
N CYS A 25 -30.06 -20.19 1.23
CA CYS A 25 -30.06 -20.35 -0.22
C CYS A 25 -30.29 -18.99 -0.90
N LYS A 26 -29.29 -18.49 -1.62
CA LYS A 26 -29.48 -17.36 -2.55
C LYS A 26 -29.86 -17.89 -3.92
N ARG A 27 -30.70 -17.17 -4.64
CA ARG A 27 -31.12 -17.55 -5.99
C ARG A 27 -30.98 -16.36 -6.94
N MET A 28 -30.39 -16.62 -8.11
CA MET A 28 -30.42 -15.72 -9.27
C MET A 28 -30.90 -16.52 -10.49
N GLY A 29 -31.87 -15.99 -11.23
CA GLY A 29 -32.45 -16.63 -12.42
C GLY A 29 -33.98 -16.73 -12.38
N LYS A 30 -34.55 -17.52 -13.30
CA LYS A 30 -36.00 -17.61 -13.55
C LYS A 30 -36.68 -18.90 -13.03
N GLN A 31 -36.04 -19.61 -12.10
CA GLN A 31 -36.57 -20.87 -11.58
C GLN A 31 -37.84 -20.64 -10.74
N GLU A 32 -38.84 -21.52 -10.87
CA GLU A 32 -40.09 -21.46 -10.07
C GLU A 32 -39.85 -21.81 -8.59
N LEU A 33 -38.77 -22.54 -8.30
CA LEU A 33 -38.39 -22.96 -6.97
C LEU A 33 -37.98 -21.77 -6.09
N LYS A 34 -38.58 -21.64 -4.89
CA LYS A 34 -38.23 -20.58 -3.95
C LYS A 34 -37.05 -21.00 -3.07
N SER A 35 -36.19 -20.04 -2.72
CA SER A 35 -35.08 -20.27 -1.79
C SER A 35 -35.54 -20.91 -0.48
N VAL A 36 -36.68 -20.47 0.06
CA VAL A 36 -37.25 -21.02 1.31
C VAL A 36 -37.61 -22.49 1.17
N ASP A 37 -38.07 -22.93 0.00
CA ASP A 37 -38.42 -24.33 -0.22
C ASP A 37 -37.16 -25.20 -0.23
N VAL A 38 -36.07 -24.71 -0.85
CA VAL A 38 -34.75 -25.34 -0.79
C VAL A 38 -34.26 -25.41 0.66
N GLU A 39 -34.27 -24.28 1.37
CA GLU A 39 -33.81 -24.21 2.77
C GLU A 39 -34.56 -25.19 3.67
N ARG A 40 -35.88 -25.32 3.50
CA ARG A 40 -36.70 -26.26 4.26
C ARG A 40 -36.38 -27.70 3.92
N VAL A 41 -36.35 -28.08 2.63
CA VAL A 41 -36.11 -29.46 2.22
C VAL A 41 -34.71 -29.92 2.65
N ILE A 42 -33.69 -29.09 2.43
CA ILE A 42 -32.32 -29.44 2.79
C ILE A 42 -32.13 -29.40 4.31
N GLY A 43 -32.68 -28.40 5.00
CA GLY A 43 -32.63 -28.31 6.45
C GLY A 43 -33.28 -29.52 7.11
N SER A 44 -34.46 -29.92 6.65
CA SER A 44 -35.13 -31.15 7.10
C SER A 44 -34.29 -32.40 6.83
N GLY A 45 -33.73 -32.54 5.62
CA GLY A 45 -32.90 -33.69 5.27
C GLY A 45 -31.64 -33.82 6.15
N LEU A 46 -30.96 -32.71 6.43
CA LEU A 46 -29.79 -32.69 7.30
C LEU A 46 -30.16 -32.96 8.77
N ASN A 47 -31.26 -32.37 9.25
CA ASN A 47 -31.72 -32.57 10.63
C ASN A 47 -32.19 -34.01 10.89
N LEU A 48 -32.75 -34.69 9.88
CA LEU A 48 -33.10 -36.11 9.98
C LEU A 48 -31.87 -37.02 10.00
N LYS A 49 -30.79 -36.60 9.33
CA LYS A 49 -29.56 -37.40 9.22
C LYS A 49 -28.64 -37.24 10.43
N TYR A 50 -28.63 -36.06 11.06
CA TYR A 50 -27.76 -35.74 12.19
C TYR A 50 -28.58 -35.43 13.45
N GLU A 51 -28.88 -36.46 14.25
CA GLU A 51 -29.76 -36.36 15.43
C GLU A 51 -29.33 -35.31 16.46
N SER A 52 -28.01 -35.07 16.60
CA SER A 52 -27.47 -34.09 17.55
C SER A 52 -27.37 -32.67 16.99
N ALA A 53 -27.69 -32.45 15.72
CA ALA A 53 -27.77 -31.12 15.12
C ALA A 53 -29.16 -30.52 15.33
N PHE A 54 -29.26 -29.19 15.43
CA PHE A 54 -30.55 -28.52 15.59
C PHE A 54 -30.62 -27.20 14.83
N VAL A 55 -31.80 -26.89 14.29
CA VAL A 55 -31.99 -25.69 13.47
C VAL A 55 -32.07 -24.44 14.35
N LYS A 56 -31.24 -23.43 14.04
CA LYS A 56 -31.26 -22.11 14.69
C LYS A 56 -31.10 -21.01 13.65
N LEU A 57 -32.16 -20.23 13.40
CA LEU A 57 -32.16 -19.25 12.31
C LEU A 57 -31.35 -17.97 12.61
N LYS A 58 -31.14 -17.63 13.87
CA LYS A 58 -30.35 -16.46 14.30
C LYS A 58 -29.06 -16.93 14.94
N ASN A 59 -27.92 -16.44 14.46
CA ASN A 59 -26.58 -16.78 14.93
C ASN A 59 -26.38 -18.32 15.09
N PRO A 60 -26.52 -19.10 14.00
CA PRO A 60 -26.15 -20.52 14.00
C PRO A 60 -24.64 -20.69 14.11
N ASP A 61 -24.20 -21.82 14.66
CA ASP A 61 -22.78 -22.19 14.68
C ASP A 61 -22.29 -22.56 13.27
N VAL A 62 -23.17 -23.17 12.46
CA VAL A 62 -22.89 -23.53 11.06
C VAL A 62 -23.94 -22.93 10.13
N THR A 63 -23.50 -22.12 9.17
CA THR A 63 -24.35 -21.71 8.04
C THR A 63 -24.06 -22.61 6.84
N VAL A 64 -25.04 -23.43 6.45
CA VAL A 64 -25.00 -24.22 5.21
C VAL A 64 -25.42 -23.29 4.07
N ALA A 65 -24.43 -22.61 3.49
CA ALA A 65 -24.65 -21.59 2.47
C ALA A 65 -24.57 -22.20 1.07
N MET A 66 -25.57 -21.88 0.24
CA MET A 66 -25.62 -22.29 -1.16
C MET A 66 -26.19 -21.18 -2.03
N GLU A 67 -25.79 -21.16 -3.29
CA GLU A 67 -26.33 -20.25 -4.30
C GLU A 67 -26.77 -21.04 -5.53
N ILE A 68 -28.00 -20.79 -5.99
CA ILE A 68 -28.50 -21.30 -7.26
C ILE A 68 -28.43 -20.16 -8.26
N ARG A 69 -27.59 -20.29 -9.29
CA ARG A 69 -27.46 -19.30 -10.37
C ARG A 69 -27.83 -20.00 -11.67
N GLU A 70 -28.97 -19.59 -12.25
CA GLU A 70 -29.59 -20.27 -13.39
C GLU A 70 -29.73 -21.79 -13.17
N ASP A 71 -29.05 -22.62 -13.93
CA ASP A 71 -29.09 -24.09 -13.83
C ASP A 71 -27.98 -24.69 -12.94
N GLN A 72 -27.17 -23.85 -12.29
CA GLN A 72 -26.00 -24.27 -11.51
C GLN A 72 -26.19 -24.06 -10.01
N LEU A 73 -25.70 -25.03 -9.22
CA LEU A 73 -25.61 -24.95 -7.76
C LEU A 73 -24.17 -24.71 -7.31
N TYR A 74 -23.99 -23.71 -6.45
CA TYR A 74 -22.74 -23.37 -5.81
C TYR A 74 -22.86 -23.65 -4.30
N MET A 75 -21.93 -24.42 -3.74
CA MET A 75 -21.82 -24.62 -2.30
C MET A 75 -20.77 -23.65 -1.74
N VAL A 76 -21.14 -22.82 -0.77
CA VAL A 76 -20.28 -21.73 -0.30
C VAL A 76 -19.52 -22.10 0.96
N LYS A 77 -18.38 -22.78 0.78
CA LYS A 77 -17.56 -23.29 1.90
C LYS A 77 -17.12 -22.21 2.88
N GLN A 78 -16.61 -21.10 2.36
CA GLN A 78 -16.05 -19.99 3.12
C GLN A 78 -16.33 -18.65 2.41
N HIS A 79 -16.46 -17.60 3.20
CA HIS A 79 -16.52 -16.22 2.74
C HIS A 79 -15.29 -15.49 3.27
N HIS A 80 -14.49 -14.94 2.36
CA HIS A 80 -13.36 -14.09 2.70
C HIS A 80 -13.75 -12.64 2.43
N ALA A 81 -13.58 -11.77 3.42
CA ALA A 81 -13.76 -10.35 3.22
C ALA A 81 -12.58 -9.84 2.37
N GLY A 82 -12.88 -9.34 1.18
CA GLY A 82 -11.89 -8.60 0.40
C GLY A 82 -11.67 -7.20 0.98
N LEU A 83 -10.75 -6.45 0.37
CA LEU A 83 -10.45 -5.06 0.76
C LEU A 83 -11.67 -4.12 0.67
N GLY A 84 -12.66 -4.49 -0.15
CA GLY A 84 -13.77 -3.64 -0.54
C GLY A 84 -13.29 -2.53 -1.47
N GLY A 85 -14.00 -1.40 -1.49
CA GLY A 85 -13.65 -0.26 -2.34
C GLY A 85 -14.18 -0.39 -3.77
N TYR A 86 -13.49 0.24 -4.71
CA TYR A 86 -13.90 0.37 -6.10
C TYR A 86 -12.84 -0.18 -7.06
N PRO A 87 -13.24 -0.69 -8.24
CA PRO A 87 -12.29 -1.13 -9.24
C PRO A 87 -11.32 0.01 -9.63
N LEU A 88 -10.04 -0.31 -9.60
CA LEU A 88 -8.99 0.63 -10.00
C LEU A 88 -9.12 0.98 -11.50
N GLY A 89 -8.97 2.26 -11.83
CA GLY A 89 -9.19 2.77 -13.19
C GLY A 89 -10.66 3.01 -13.52
N GLY A 90 -11.57 2.73 -12.58
CA GLY A 90 -12.98 3.09 -12.72
C GLY A 90 -13.27 4.58 -12.54
N GLN A 91 -12.28 5.36 -12.12
CA GLN A 91 -12.33 6.80 -11.92
C GLN A 91 -11.11 7.48 -12.56
N GLU A 92 -11.15 8.81 -12.67
CA GLU A 92 -10.07 9.62 -13.23
C GLU A 92 -8.76 9.50 -12.41
N ALA A 93 -7.63 9.80 -13.04
CA ALA A 93 -6.34 9.82 -12.39
C ALA A 93 -6.20 11.03 -11.46
N VAL A 94 -5.42 10.89 -10.39
CA VAL A 94 -5.16 11.92 -9.37
C VAL A 94 -3.66 12.01 -9.08
N LEU A 95 -3.22 13.15 -8.54
CA LEU A 95 -1.84 13.37 -8.12
C LEU A 95 -1.79 13.44 -6.59
N SER A 96 -1.25 12.42 -5.94
CA SER A 96 -1.09 12.41 -4.49
C SER A 96 0.23 13.06 -4.07
N LEU A 97 0.14 14.04 -3.19
CA LEU A 97 1.30 14.66 -2.56
C LEU A 97 1.82 13.73 -1.47
N ILE A 98 2.84 12.95 -1.82
CA ILE A 98 3.42 11.94 -0.96
C ILE A 98 4.64 12.51 -0.24
N SER A 99 4.65 12.43 1.09
CA SER A 99 5.81 12.79 1.92
C SER A 99 6.52 11.58 2.50
N GLY A 100 5.98 10.37 2.28
CA GLY A 100 6.41 9.12 2.90
C GLY A 100 5.97 8.93 4.35
N GLY A 101 5.57 10.00 5.05
CA GLY A 101 4.97 9.91 6.38
C GLY A 101 3.59 9.23 6.36
N PHE A 102 3.13 8.83 7.55
CA PHE A 102 1.91 8.05 7.79
C PHE A 102 0.70 8.59 7.01
N ASP A 103 0.42 9.89 7.16
CA ASP A 103 -0.79 10.51 6.63
C ASP A 103 -0.81 10.50 5.09
N SER A 104 0.35 10.74 4.46
CA SER A 104 0.46 10.75 3.00
C SER A 104 0.34 9.34 2.40
N ALA A 105 0.86 8.32 3.10
CA ALA A 105 0.73 6.93 2.70
C ALA A 105 -0.72 6.44 2.81
N VAL A 106 -1.41 6.76 3.92
CA VAL A 106 -2.80 6.36 4.15
C VAL A 106 -3.76 7.10 3.20
N SER A 107 -3.56 8.39 2.97
CA SER A 107 -4.37 9.16 2.00
C SER A 107 -4.20 8.65 0.57
N SER A 108 -2.96 8.33 0.16
CA SER A 108 -2.68 7.66 -1.12
C SER A 108 -3.43 6.33 -1.24
N PHE A 109 -3.37 5.49 -0.20
CA PHE A 109 -4.11 4.23 -0.15
C PHE A 109 -5.63 4.43 -0.24
N HIS A 110 -6.19 5.42 0.45
CA HIS A 110 -7.62 5.73 0.36
C HIS A 110 -8.05 6.15 -1.05
N ALA A 111 -7.20 6.92 -1.76
CA ALA A 111 -7.45 7.26 -3.15
C ALA A 111 -7.48 6.01 -4.04
N ILE A 112 -6.46 5.14 -3.91
CA ILE A 112 -6.38 3.86 -4.64
C ILE A 112 -7.61 2.97 -4.34
N LYS A 113 -8.00 2.85 -3.07
CA LYS A 113 -9.18 2.08 -2.64
C LYS A 113 -10.49 2.63 -3.22
N ARG A 114 -10.53 3.91 -3.59
CA ARG A 114 -11.67 4.54 -4.27
C ARG A 114 -11.65 4.38 -5.79
N GLY A 115 -10.68 3.65 -6.32
CA GLY A 115 -10.54 3.35 -7.75
C GLY A 115 -9.80 4.42 -8.54
N LEU A 116 -9.20 5.41 -7.87
CA LEU A 116 -8.46 6.50 -8.49
C LEU A 116 -7.06 6.04 -8.89
N VAL A 117 -6.67 6.29 -10.14
CA VAL A 117 -5.32 6.01 -10.62
C VAL A 117 -4.37 7.06 -10.04
N THR A 118 -3.64 6.69 -9.00
CA THR A 118 -2.87 7.64 -8.18
C THR A 118 -1.42 7.76 -8.66
N HIS A 119 -1.07 8.90 -9.26
CA HIS A 119 0.32 9.34 -9.43
C HIS A 119 0.86 9.90 -8.12
N TYR A 120 2.17 9.90 -7.95
CA TYR A 120 2.85 10.39 -6.75
C TYR A 120 3.65 11.65 -7.07
N CYS A 121 3.53 12.68 -6.23
CA CYS A 121 4.34 13.90 -6.27
C CYS A 121 5.03 14.08 -4.94
N PHE A 122 6.35 13.99 -4.94
CA PHE A 122 7.20 14.24 -3.80
C PHE A 122 7.91 15.58 -3.99
N PHE A 123 7.89 16.42 -2.96
CA PHE A 123 8.70 17.63 -2.91
C PHE A 123 9.98 17.31 -2.15
N ASN A 124 11.12 17.38 -2.83
CA ASN A 124 12.39 17.03 -2.23
C ASN A 124 12.95 18.22 -1.43
N LEU A 125 12.84 18.13 -0.10
CA LEU A 125 13.46 19.06 0.86
C LEU A 125 14.66 18.43 1.61
N GLY A 126 14.85 17.11 1.47
CA GLY A 126 15.74 16.32 2.32
C GLY A 126 16.89 15.65 1.58
N GLY A 127 17.05 15.97 0.29
CA GLY A 127 18.07 15.39 -0.58
C GLY A 127 17.79 13.93 -0.96
N LYS A 128 18.82 13.26 -1.49
CA LYS A 128 18.70 11.95 -2.13
C LYS A 128 18.18 10.86 -1.18
N ALA A 129 18.66 10.80 0.06
CA ALA A 129 18.26 9.77 1.01
C ALA A 129 16.76 9.85 1.36
N HIS A 130 16.24 11.07 1.52
CA HIS A 130 14.81 11.28 1.75
C HIS A 130 13.98 10.89 0.52
N GLU A 131 14.42 11.24 -0.68
CA GLU A 131 13.75 10.83 -1.91
C GLU A 131 13.66 9.30 -2.05
N LEU A 132 14.73 8.58 -1.75
CA LEU A 132 14.75 7.11 -1.79
C LEU A 132 13.73 6.53 -0.79
N ALA A 133 13.73 7.00 0.46
CA ALA A 133 12.76 6.53 1.47
C ALA A 133 11.30 6.76 1.05
N VAL A 134 10.99 7.90 0.41
CA VAL A 134 9.63 8.17 -0.08
C VAL A 134 9.29 7.33 -1.31
N LYS A 135 10.27 7.10 -2.20
CA LYS A 135 10.15 6.20 -3.35
C LYS A 135 9.79 4.78 -2.91
N GLU A 136 10.38 4.28 -1.83
CA GLU A 136 10.05 2.96 -1.27
C GLU A 136 8.60 2.87 -0.81
N VAL A 137 8.12 3.87 -0.07
CA VAL A 137 6.72 3.92 0.38
C VAL A 137 5.77 3.92 -0.82
N ALA A 138 6.05 4.74 -1.83
CA ALA A 138 5.24 4.84 -3.05
C ALA A 138 5.25 3.51 -3.83
N LEU A 139 6.43 2.88 -3.95
CA LEU A 139 6.61 1.61 -4.64
C LEU A 139 5.86 0.48 -3.94
N TYR A 140 5.96 0.40 -2.62
CA TYR A 140 5.24 -0.58 -1.81
C TYR A 140 3.72 -0.45 -1.99
N LEU A 141 3.19 0.77 -1.85
CA LEU A 141 1.77 1.05 -2.08
C LEU A 141 1.34 0.65 -3.49
N TRP A 142 2.19 0.93 -4.48
CA TRP A 142 1.92 0.57 -5.85
C TRP A 142 1.86 -0.94 -6.05
N MET A 143 2.90 -1.67 -5.61
CA MET A 143 2.99 -3.12 -5.73
C MET A 143 1.79 -3.81 -5.08
N LYS A 144 1.41 -3.38 -3.87
CA LYS A 144 0.41 -4.07 -3.07
C LYS A 144 -1.03 -3.74 -3.47
N TYR A 145 -1.31 -2.51 -3.92
CA TYR A 145 -2.68 -2.05 -4.13
C TYR A 145 -2.97 -1.46 -5.52
N HIS A 146 -1.95 -1.28 -6.37
CA HIS A 146 -2.06 -0.46 -7.58
C HIS A 146 -1.40 -1.06 -8.84
N ALA A 147 -0.75 -2.22 -8.72
CA ALA A 147 0.20 -2.76 -9.69
C ALA A 147 -0.37 -3.01 -11.12
N SER A 148 -1.70 -3.05 -11.25
CA SER A 148 -2.35 -3.19 -12.56
C SER A 148 -2.30 -1.94 -13.43
N HIS A 149 -1.87 -0.79 -12.90
CA HIS A 149 -1.84 0.48 -13.62
C HIS A 149 -0.44 1.10 -13.64
N ARG A 150 -0.08 1.70 -14.77
CA ARG A 150 1.19 2.43 -14.94
C ARG A 150 1.01 3.83 -14.40
N VAL A 151 1.72 4.15 -13.31
CA VAL A 151 1.75 5.50 -12.73
C VAL A 151 3.15 6.04 -12.63
N LYS A 152 3.23 7.33 -12.35
CA LYS A 152 4.48 8.07 -12.28
C LYS A 152 4.77 8.46 -10.83
N PHE A 153 6.03 8.41 -10.48
CA PHE A 153 6.60 9.13 -9.36
C PHE A 153 7.23 10.41 -9.90
N VAL A 154 6.84 11.55 -9.33
CA VAL A 154 7.38 12.86 -9.69
C VAL A 154 8.13 13.42 -8.51
N SER A 155 9.44 13.64 -8.67
CA SER A 155 10.27 14.33 -7.68
C SER A 155 10.45 15.79 -8.11
N VAL A 156 10.03 16.73 -7.25
CA VAL A 156 10.16 18.16 -7.48
C VAL A 156 11.27 18.69 -6.56
N PRO A 157 12.41 19.16 -7.08
CA PRO A 157 13.48 19.72 -6.25
C PRO A 157 12.98 21.00 -5.59
N PHE A 158 12.95 21.03 -4.25
CA PHE A 158 12.32 22.11 -3.49
C PHE A 158 13.31 22.86 -2.61
N GLU A 159 14.60 22.51 -2.63
CA GLU A 159 15.64 23.14 -1.82
C GLU A 159 15.69 24.65 -2.06
N GLY A 160 15.72 25.09 -3.32
CA GLY A 160 15.76 26.52 -3.67
C GLY A 160 14.49 27.29 -3.27
N VAL A 161 13.33 26.64 -3.22
CA VAL A 161 12.07 27.24 -2.73
C VAL A 161 12.13 27.40 -1.22
N VAL A 162 12.67 26.41 -0.51
CA VAL A 162 12.82 26.44 0.95
C VAL A 162 13.84 27.49 1.37
N GLU A 163 14.99 27.57 0.70
CA GLU A 163 16.00 28.62 0.93
C GLU A 163 15.41 30.02 0.78
N GLU A 164 14.60 30.23 -0.26
CA GLU A 164 13.92 31.49 -0.49
C GLU A 164 12.94 31.82 0.64
N ILE A 165 12.10 30.86 1.05
CA ILE A 165 11.16 31.02 2.18
C ILE A 165 11.90 31.35 3.47
N LEU A 166 12.99 30.64 3.77
CA LEU A 166 13.79 30.88 4.97
C LEU A 166 14.41 32.29 4.99
N SER A 167 14.62 32.91 3.82
CA SER A 167 15.26 34.22 3.71
C SER A 167 14.27 35.40 3.65
N GLN A 168 13.09 35.22 3.03
CA GLN A 168 12.16 36.32 2.75
C GLN A 168 10.86 36.29 3.56
N VAL A 169 10.53 35.14 4.16
CA VAL A 169 9.24 34.92 4.83
C VAL A 169 9.43 34.91 6.34
N ASP A 170 8.53 35.57 7.04
CA ASP A 170 8.52 35.56 8.50
C ASP A 170 8.32 34.15 9.05
N ASP A 171 9.12 33.79 10.07
CA ASP A 171 9.12 32.51 10.80
C ASP A 171 7.71 31.92 11.03
N SER A 172 6.78 32.75 11.50
CA SER A 172 5.41 32.33 11.85
C SER A 172 4.52 32.00 10.65
N GLN A 173 4.86 32.49 9.45
CA GLN A 173 4.08 32.33 8.21
C GLN A 173 4.67 31.27 7.28
N MET A 174 5.94 30.89 7.46
CA MET A 174 6.69 29.95 6.60
C MET A 174 5.90 28.67 6.28
N GLY A 175 5.27 28.04 7.27
CA GLY A 175 4.52 26.79 7.06
C GLY A 175 3.31 26.94 6.14
N VAL A 176 2.63 28.08 6.15
CA VAL A 176 1.48 28.36 5.26
C VAL A 176 1.97 28.69 3.85
N VAL A 177 3.00 29.52 3.74
CA VAL A 177 3.61 29.88 2.45
C VAL A 177 4.20 28.65 1.76
N LEU A 178 4.95 27.81 2.49
CA LEU A 178 5.51 26.56 1.97
C LEU A 178 4.44 25.66 1.35
N LYS A 179 3.34 25.42 2.06
CA LYS A 179 2.23 24.60 1.55
C LYS A 179 1.55 25.21 0.34
N ARG A 180 1.41 26.53 0.30
CA ARG A 180 0.90 27.24 -0.88
C ARG A 180 1.83 27.05 -2.09
N MET A 181 3.15 27.15 -1.89
CA MET A 181 4.12 26.86 -2.96
C MET A 181 4.05 25.39 -3.41
N MET A 182 3.90 24.44 -2.48
CA MET A 182 3.70 23.02 -2.82
C MET A 182 2.43 22.81 -3.65
N LEU A 183 1.30 23.43 -3.30
CA LEU A 183 0.07 23.31 -4.10
C LEU A 183 0.19 23.97 -5.48
N ARG A 184 0.85 25.14 -5.58
CA ARG A 184 1.11 25.77 -6.89
C ARG A 184 1.98 24.87 -7.77
N ALA A 185 3.05 24.31 -7.23
CA ALA A 185 3.90 23.37 -7.95
C ALA A 185 3.15 22.08 -8.33
N ALA A 186 2.30 21.56 -7.43
CA ALA A 186 1.45 20.41 -7.71
C ALA A 186 0.48 20.67 -8.87
N ASN A 187 -0.09 21.86 -8.99
CA ASN A 187 -0.93 22.22 -10.14
C ASN A 187 -0.14 22.15 -11.46
N GLY A 188 1.07 22.71 -11.50
CA GLY A 188 1.94 22.64 -12.67
C GLY A 188 2.35 21.21 -13.03
N VAL A 189 2.63 20.36 -12.04
CA VAL A 189 2.90 18.93 -12.25
C VAL A 189 1.64 18.20 -12.75
N ALA A 190 0.49 18.46 -12.15
CA ALA A 190 -0.78 17.83 -12.52
C ALA A 190 -1.20 18.21 -13.94
N GLU A 191 -0.94 19.43 -14.39
CA GLU A 191 -1.16 19.85 -15.77
C GLU A 191 -0.33 19.02 -16.75
N ARG A 192 0.98 18.83 -16.46
CA ARG A 192 1.88 17.98 -17.26
C ARG A 192 1.45 16.51 -17.30
N LEU A 193 0.69 16.06 -16.30
CA LEU A 193 0.11 14.70 -16.22
C LEU A 193 -1.33 14.63 -16.76
N ASN A 194 -1.93 15.76 -17.15
CA ASN A 194 -3.34 15.88 -17.49
C ASN A 194 -4.29 15.33 -16.39
N VAL A 195 -3.98 15.65 -15.14
CA VAL A 195 -4.74 15.27 -13.95
C VAL A 195 -5.51 16.49 -13.41
N LYS A 196 -6.73 16.26 -12.92
CA LYS A 196 -7.65 17.34 -12.47
C LYS A 196 -7.91 17.39 -10.97
N ALA A 197 -7.29 16.50 -10.19
CA ALA A 197 -7.42 16.48 -8.74
C ALA A 197 -6.10 16.12 -8.05
N LEU A 198 -5.88 16.74 -6.90
CA LEU A 198 -4.78 16.49 -5.98
C LEU A 198 -5.28 15.68 -4.79
N VAL A 199 -4.42 14.87 -4.18
CA VAL A 199 -4.71 14.16 -2.92
C VAL A 199 -3.65 14.55 -1.88
N THR A 200 -4.08 14.97 -0.69
CA THR A 200 -3.16 15.27 0.41
C THR A 200 -3.50 14.47 1.66
N GLY A 201 -2.49 14.25 2.51
CA GLY A 201 -2.63 13.62 3.82
C GLY A 201 -3.04 14.58 4.93
N GLU A 202 -3.56 15.77 4.63
CA GLU A 202 -3.85 16.75 5.68
C GLU A 202 -5.07 16.35 6.53
N SER A 203 -4.93 16.45 7.85
CA SER A 203 -6.02 16.26 8.83
C SER A 203 -6.28 17.54 9.63
N VAL A 204 -7.54 17.90 9.82
CA VAL A 204 -7.90 19.15 10.48
C VAL A 204 -7.43 19.14 11.94
N SER A 205 -6.73 20.21 12.32
CA SER A 205 -6.22 20.43 13.69
C SER A 205 -5.16 19.44 14.17
N GLN A 206 -4.54 18.66 13.28
CA GLN A 206 -3.43 17.78 13.66
C GLN A 206 -2.12 18.56 13.90
N VAL A 207 -1.85 19.57 13.07
CA VAL A 207 -0.72 20.51 13.23
C VAL A 207 -1.19 21.94 13.07
N SER A 208 -0.39 22.91 13.55
CA SER A 208 -0.71 24.35 13.50
C SER A 208 -1.02 24.87 12.09
N SER A 209 -0.38 24.32 11.06
CA SER A 209 -0.63 24.68 9.66
C SER A 209 -1.89 24.04 9.05
N GLN A 210 -2.61 23.19 9.79
CA GLN A 210 -3.81 22.45 9.33
C GLN A 210 -5.07 22.85 10.10
N THR A 211 -5.15 24.08 10.61
CA THR A 211 -6.42 24.65 11.08
C THR A 211 -7.33 24.97 9.89
N LEU A 212 -8.65 25.04 10.11
CA LEU A 212 -9.58 25.42 9.05
C LEU A 212 -9.25 26.77 8.41
N ALA A 213 -8.78 27.74 9.21
CA ALA A 213 -8.38 29.05 8.70
C ALA A 213 -7.17 28.95 7.76
N ASN A 214 -6.15 28.17 8.16
CA ASN A 214 -4.94 27.99 7.35
C ASN A 214 -5.22 27.13 6.11
N LEU A 215 -5.99 26.05 6.23
CA LEU A 215 -6.36 25.19 5.10
C LEU A 215 -7.14 25.95 4.03
N ASN A 216 -8.07 26.82 4.44
CA ASN A 216 -8.80 27.68 3.50
C ASN A 216 -7.85 28.58 2.71
N ILE A 217 -6.90 29.24 3.40
CA ILE A 217 -5.90 30.09 2.75
C ILE A 217 -4.97 29.26 1.87
N ILE A 218 -4.60 28.04 2.28
CA ILE A 218 -3.76 27.15 1.47
C ILE A 218 -4.51 26.74 0.20
N ASP A 219 -5.79 26.43 0.28
CA ASP A 219 -6.61 26.02 -0.87
C ASP A 219 -6.80 27.12 -1.91
N ASP A 220 -6.78 28.40 -1.51
CA ASP A 220 -6.99 29.54 -2.42
C ASP A 220 -5.97 29.63 -3.58
N VAL A 221 -4.85 28.90 -3.53
CA VAL A 221 -3.87 28.83 -4.65
C VAL A 221 -4.03 27.61 -5.54
N SER A 222 -4.93 26.69 -5.18
CA SER A 222 -5.21 25.50 -5.97
C SER A 222 -6.27 25.79 -7.03
N GLU A 223 -5.94 25.53 -8.29
CA GLU A 223 -6.92 25.56 -9.39
C GLU A 223 -7.64 24.20 -9.56
N LEU A 224 -7.15 23.17 -8.86
CA LEU A 224 -7.63 21.79 -8.93
C LEU A 224 -8.37 21.40 -7.65
N LEU A 225 -9.22 20.36 -7.76
CA LEU A 225 -9.88 19.76 -6.60
C LEU A 225 -8.85 19.13 -5.66
N VAL A 226 -8.78 19.58 -4.41
CA VAL A 226 -7.91 18.99 -3.39
C VAL A 226 -8.70 18.01 -2.51
N LEU A 227 -8.48 16.72 -2.72
CA LEU A 227 -9.05 15.65 -1.92
C LEU A 227 -8.23 15.46 -0.65
N ARG A 228 -8.91 15.47 0.51
CA ARG A 228 -8.31 15.23 1.83
C ARG A 228 -8.99 14.04 2.52
N PRO A 229 -8.63 12.79 2.18
CA PRO A 229 -9.28 11.61 2.76
C PRO A 229 -9.23 11.55 4.28
N LEU A 230 -8.26 12.23 4.90
CA LEU A 230 -7.99 12.20 6.34
C LEU A 230 -8.50 13.44 7.08
N CYS A 231 -9.24 14.35 6.41
CA CYS A 231 -9.58 15.66 6.96
C CYS A 231 -10.24 15.63 8.34
N THR A 232 -10.97 14.56 8.66
CA THR A 232 -11.65 14.35 9.95
C THR A 232 -11.17 13.12 10.71
N ALA A 233 -10.05 12.52 10.29
CA ALA A 233 -9.48 11.34 10.94
C ALA A 233 -8.55 11.76 12.08
N ASP A 234 -8.63 11.05 13.21
CA ASP A 234 -7.65 11.20 14.29
C ASP A 234 -6.35 10.44 13.98
N LYS A 235 -5.27 10.83 14.67
CA LYS A 235 -3.93 10.26 14.45
C LYS A 235 -3.86 8.76 14.71
N GLN A 236 -4.60 8.24 15.69
CA GLN A 236 -4.55 6.82 16.02
C GLN A 236 -5.20 5.99 14.90
N THR A 237 -6.34 6.44 14.37
CA THR A 237 -6.98 5.84 13.20
C THR A 237 -6.04 5.81 11.99
N ILE A 238 -5.26 6.87 11.77
CA ILE A 238 -4.27 6.92 10.67
C ILE A 238 -3.15 5.90 10.91
N ILE A 239 -2.58 5.83 12.11
CA ILE A 239 -1.51 4.88 12.46
C ILE A 239 -2.01 3.44 12.34
N ASP A 240 -3.20 3.12 12.86
CA ASP A 240 -3.77 1.78 12.78
C ASP A 240 -4.06 1.39 11.33
N THR A 241 -4.49 2.35 10.51
CA THR A 241 -4.62 2.13 9.08
C THR A 241 -3.27 1.86 8.43
N ALA A 242 -2.24 2.67 8.70
CA ALA A 242 -0.88 2.48 8.19
C ALA A 242 -0.32 1.10 8.56
N ARG A 243 -0.56 0.65 9.80
CA ARG A 243 -0.22 -0.72 10.25
C ARG A 243 -0.96 -1.77 9.43
N SER A 244 -2.27 -1.63 9.31
CA SER A 244 -3.11 -2.60 8.57
C SER A 244 -2.73 -2.72 7.10
N ILE A 245 -2.29 -1.63 6.46
CA ILE A 245 -1.89 -1.63 5.06
C ILE A 245 -0.41 -1.98 4.85
N GLY A 246 0.39 -1.96 5.93
CA GLY A 246 1.81 -2.32 5.95
C GLY A 246 2.78 -1.17 5.68
N THR A 247 2.35 0.10 5.80
CA THR A 247 3.19 1.28 5.55
C THR A 247 3.81 1.88 6.81
N GLU A 248 3.38 1.47 8.01
CA GLU A 248 3.88 1.99 9.30
C GLU A 248 5.41 1.93 9.40
N GLU A 249 6.00 0.81 9.00
CA GLU A 249 7.42 0.52 9.20
C GLU A 249 8.34 1.35 8.30
N PHE A 250 7.87 1.72 7.10
CA PHE A 250 8.55 2.69 6.25
C PHE A 250 8.36 4.11 6.80
N SER A 251 7.11 4.45 7.13
CA SER A 251 6.71 5.82 7.49
C SER A 251 7.35 6.31 8.79
N LYS A 252 7.61 5.41 9.75
CA LYS A 252 8.13 5.78 11.08
C LYS A 252 9.54 6.39 11.07
N HIS A 253 10.34 6.09 10.05
CA HIS A 253 11.72 6.56 9.94
C HIS A 253 11.85 7.83 9.08
N ILE A 254 10.76 8.28 8.47
CA ILE A 254 10.78 9.42 7.56
C ILE A 254 10.70 10.73 8.36
N PRO A 255 11.69 11.63 8.23
CA PRO A 255 11.68 12.89 8.98
C PRO A 255 10.56 13.83 8.50
N GLU A 256 9.93 14.54 9.45
CA GLU A 256 8.90 15.54 9.15
C GLU A 256 9.52 16.91 8.76
N TYR A 257 10.16 17.01 7.60
CA TYR A 257 10.88 18.23 7.17
C TYR A 257 10.03 19.50 7.18
N CYS A 258 8.75 19.44 6.80
CA CYS A 258 7.86 20.60 6.82
C CYS A 258 7.65 21.17 8.23
N ALA A 259 7.70 20.33 9.27
CA ALA A 259 7.57 20.76 10.66
C ALA A 259 8.83 21.47 11.15
N VAL A 260 10.01 21.01 10.71
CA VAL A 260 11.32 21.54 11.11
C VAL A 260 11.53 22.99 10.65
N ILE A 261 10.92 23.37 9.51
CA ILE A 261 11.07 24.71 8.92
C ILE A 261 10.24 25.76 9.68
N SER A 262 9.18 25.36 10.39
CA SER A 262 8.23 26.31 10.99
C SER A 262 8.60 26.69 12.43
N LYS A 263 8.97 27.96 12.65
CA LYS A 263 9.21 28.52 13.99
C LYS A 263 8.01 29.34 14.46
N ASN A 264 7.43 28.99 15.62
CA ASN A 264 6.22 29.63 16.16
C ASN A 264 5.08 29.78 15.11
N PRO A 265 4.66 28.67 14.46
CA PRO A 265 3.70 28.71 13.36
C PRO A 265 2.35 29.28 13.78
N THR A 266 1.80 30.17 12.94
CA THR A 266 0.46 30.73 13.16
C THR A 266 -0.62 29.67 12.99
N THR A 267 -1.61 29.67 13.88
CA THR A 267 -2.81 28.83 13.78
C THR A 267 -3.97 29.52 13.07
N LYS A 268 -3.83 30.82 12.78
CA LYS A 268 -4.83 31.63 12.09
C LYS A 268 -4.14 32.69 11.26
N ALA A 269 -3.59 32.27 10.12
CA ALA A 269 -3.03 33.18 9.14
C ALA A 269 -4.10 34.16 8.65
N LYS A 270 -3.67 35.37 8.28
CA LYS A 270 -4.52 36.38 7.65
C LYS A 270 -4.19 36.41 6.15
N PRO A 271 -5.19 36.38 5.25
CA PRO A 271 -4.93 36.37 3.81
C PRO A 271 -4.04 37.54 3.36
N GLU A 272 -4.26 38.73 3.90
CA GLU A 272 -3.50 39.93 3.53
C GLU A 272 -2.03 39.81 3.95
N ARG A 273 -1.77 39.20 5.11
CA ARG A 273 -0.39 38.96 5.57
C ARG A 273 0.30 37.95 4.69
N ILE A 274 -0.37 36.84 4.34
CA ILE A 274 0.21 35.82 3.45
C ILE A 274 0.51 36.41 2.06
N ALA A 275 -0.38 37.25 1.51
CA ALA A 275 -0.15 37.94 0.25
C ALA A 275 1.07 38.89 0.32
N GLU A 276 1.26 39.58 1.45
CA GLU A 276 2.44 40.43 1.69
C GLU A 276 3.74 39.60 1.73
N GLU A 277 3.74 38.48 2.46
CA GLU A 277 4.88 37.54 2.48
C GLU A 277 5.20 37.01 1.08
N GLU A 278 4.19 36.57 0.33
CA GLU A 278 4.35 36.06 -1.04
C GLU A 278 4.83 37.15 -2.02
N SER A 279 4.50 38.42 -1.79
CA SER A 279 4.98 39.51 -2.65
C SER A 279 6.51 39.71 -2.60
N ARG A 280 7.16 39.22 -1.54
CA ARG A 280 8.62 39.25 -1.38
C ARG A 280 9.30 37.99 -1.92
N PHE A 281 8.54 36.93 -2.18
CA PHE A 281 9.07 35.65 -2.65
C PHE A 281 9.42 35.71 -4.13
N ASP A 282 10.64 35.29 -4.50
CA ASP A 282 11.04 35.14 -5.90
C ASP A 282 10.41 33.89 -6.54
N PHE A 283 9.32 34.09 -7.29
CA PHE A 283 8.61 33.02 -7.99
C PHE A 283 9.44 32.30 -9.06
N SER A 284 10.55 32.87 -9.53
CA SER A 284 11.43 32.17 -10.48
C SER A 284 12.03 30.89 -9.87
N LYS A 285 12.16 30.83 -8.53
CA LYS A 285 12.59 29.63 -7.80
C LYS A 285 11.56 28.51 -7.93
N LEU A 286 10.28 28.84 -7.80
CA LEU A 286 9.18 27.89 -7.94
C LEU A 286 9.07 27.40 -9.38
N ASP A 287 9.15 28.32 -10.36
CA ASP A 287 9.10 27.97 -11.78
C ASP A 287 10.25 27.04 -12.18
N ALA A 288 11.46 27.31 -11.68
CA ALA A 288 12.62 26.45 -11.89
C ALA A 288 12.41 25.04 -11.29
N ALA A 289 11.85 24.94 -10.09
CA ALA A 289 11.52 23.67 -9.44
C ALA A 289 10.52 22.84 -10.27
N ILE A 290 9.45 23.48 -10.77
CA ILE A 290 8.44 22.82 -11.62
C ILE A 290 9.05 22.39 -12.97
N ALA A 291 9.87 23.24 -13.59
CA ALA A 291 10.50 22.94 -14.87
C ALA A 291 11.45 21.75 -14.79
N THR A 292 12.22 21.66 -13.69
CA THR A 292 13.23 20.62 -13.46
C THR A 292 12.69 19.38 -12.74
N ALA A 293 11.39 19.32 -12.43
CA ALA A 293 10.76 18.15 -11.83
C ALA A 293 11.02 16.88 -12.66
N GLY A 294 11.50 15.84 -11.97
CA GLY A 294 11.82 14.54 -12.55
C GLY A 294 10.58 13.65 -12.62
N PHE A 295 10.27 13.13 -13.80
CA PHE A 295 9.12 12.23 -14.03
C PHE A 295 9.63 10.84 -14.34
N GLN A 296 9.30 9.88 -13.49
CA GLN A 296 9.74 8.50 -13.62
C GLN A 296 8.54 7.57 -13.54
N LEU A 297 8.56 6.45 -14.28
CA LEU A 297 7.55 5.41 -14.04
C LEU A 297 7.83 4.76 -12.70
N ILE A 298 6.77 4.46 -11.93
CA ILE A 298 6.94 3.83 -10.61
C ILE A 298 7.68 2.47 -10.70
N THR A 299 7.60 1.78 -11.84
CA THR A 299 8.33 0.54 -12.09
C THR A 299 9.83 0.72 -12.27
N GLU A 300 10.28 1.92 -12.67
CA GLU A 300 11.68 2.27 -12.90
C GLU A 300 12.35 2.81 -11.63
N VAL A 301 11.56 3.12 -10.58
CA VAL A 301 12.07 3.59 -9.28
C VAL A 301 13.03 2.57 -8.63
N VAL A 302 12.86 1.29 -8.95
CA VAL A 302 13.74 0.20 -8.51
C VAL A 302 15.18 0.43 -8.97
N ASP A 303 15.36 1.01 -10.15
CA ASP A 303 16.69 1.26 -10.71
C ASP A 303 17.39 2.36 -9.89
N ASP A 304 16.66 3.38 -9.41
CA ASP A 304 17.22 4.41 -8.53
C ASP A 304 17.57 3.84 -7.14
N LEU A 305 16.74 2.91 -6.66
CA LEU A 305 16.97 2.19 -5.42
C LEU A 305 18.11 1.15 -5.55
N GLY A 306 18.47 0.73 -6.77
CA GLY A 306 19.55 -0.22 -7.02
C GLY A 306 20.87 0.39 -7.54
N SER A 307 20.82 1.56 -8.18
CA SER A 307 21.97 2.20 -8.89
C SER A 307 22.98 2.91 -7.97
N GLY A 308 22.70 3.00 -6.67
CA GLY A 308 23.66 3.48 -5.67
C GLY A 308 24.54 2.37 -5.08
N LEU A 309 24.27 1.11 -5.43
CA LEU A 309 24.64 -0.06 -4.64
C LEU A 309 25.37 -1.08 -5.52
N ALA A 310 26.23 -1.90 -4.92
CA ALA A 310 26.94 -2.98 -5.62
C ALA A 310 25.96 -3.83 -6.44
N GLU A 311 26.41 -4.44 -7.54
CA GLU A 311 25.59 -5.39 -8.33
C GLU A 311 25.00 -6.45 -7.40
N VAL A 312 23.73 -6.27 -7.00
CA VAL A 312 23.03 -7.23 -6.15
C VAL A 312 23.00 -8.54 -6.91
N LYS A 313 23.66 -9.57 -6.37
CA LYS A 313 23.73 -10.88 -7.00
C LYS A 313 22.32 -11.47 -7.07
N VAL A 314 21.81 -11.69 -8.28
CA VAL A 314 20.52 -12.34 -8.53
C VAL A 314 20.75 -13.78 -8.96
N VAL A 315 20.12 -14.73 -8.29
CA VAL A 315 20.20 -16.17 -8.60
C VAL A 315 18.81 -16.72 -8.92
N GLY A 316 18.75 -17.71 -9.82
CA GLY A 316 17.50 -18.39 -10.21
C GLY A 316 17.16 -19.62 -9.35
N ALA A 317 18.13 -20.12 -8.59
CA ALA A 317 17.97 -21.24 -7.68
C ALA A 317 18.94 -21.11 -6.49
N PRO A 318 18.59 -21.64 -5.30
CA PRO A 318 19.50 -21.75 -4.16
C PRO A 318 20.56 -22.83 -4.38
N ASP A 319 21.80 -22.57 -3.94
CA ASP A 319 22.88 -23.56 -3.82
C ASP A 319 22.86 -24.25 -2.44
N ASP A 320 23.56 -25.38 -2.32
CA ASP A 320 23.68 -26.13 -1.05
C ASP A 320 24.17 -25.26 0.11
N GLY A 321 23.43 -25.27 1.21
CA GLY A 321 23.75 -24.52 2.43
C GLY A 321 23.33 -23.05 2.43
N GLN A 322 22.72 -22.56 1.34
CA GLN A 322 22.06 -21.25 1.32
C GLN A 322 20.68 -21.33 1.97
N VAL A 323 20.31 -20.26 2.68
CA VAL A 323 19.01 -20.14 3.34
C VAL A 323 18.17 -19.12 2.59
N VAL A 324 16.93 -19.46 2.28
CA VAL A 324 16.01 -18.51 1.64
C VAL A 324 15.25 -17.75 2.71
N ILE A 325 15.14 -16.44 2.57
CA ILE A 325 14.28 -15.60 3.40
C ILE A 325 13.12 -15.12 2.53
N ASP A 326 11.91 -15.63 2.78
CA ASP A 326 10.69 -15.08 2.20
C ASP A 326 10.35 -13.77 2.90
N ILE A 327 10.52 -12.66 2.17
CA ILE A 327 10.32 -11.31 2.70
C ILE A 327 8.92 -10.76 2.41
N ARG A 328 8.02 -11.57 1.84
CA ARG A 328 6.64 -11.15 1.55
C ARG A 328 5.85 -10.96 2.85
N HIS A 329 4.75 -10.21 2.76
CA HIS A 329 3.87 -10.04 3.91
C HIS A 329 3.22 -11.39 4.28
N PRO A 330 2.97 -11.72 5.57
CA PRO A 330 2.40 -13.02 5.96
C PRO A 330 1.11 -13.39 5.22
N SER A 331 0.25 -12.41 4.96
CA SER A 331 -0.98 -12.62 4.17
C SER A 331 -0.71 -13.04 2.72
N GLU A 332 0.39 -12.58 2.12
CA GLU A 332 0.79 -12.97 0.76
C GLU A 332 1.32 -14.41 0.74
N ILE A 333 2.09 -14.78 1.77
CA ILE A 333 2.58 -16.16 1.97
C ILE A 333 1.41 -17.12 2.18
N GLU A 334 0.43 -16.75 3.01
CA GLU A 334 -0.79 -17.55 3.23
C GLU A 334 -1.61 -17.73 1.93
N LEU A 335 -1.70 -16.70 1.10
CA LEU A 335 -2.47 -16.72 -0.16
C LEU A 335 -1.74 -17.48 -1.27
N SER A 336 -0.43 -17.31 -1.36
CA SER A 336 0.43 -17.92 -2.37
C SER A 336 1.73 -18.38 -1.72
N PRO A 337 1.72 -19.56 -1.08
CA PRO A 337 2.92 -20.15 -0.49
C PRO A 337 4.04 -20.23 -1.52
N MET A 338 5.28 -20.09 -1.03
CA MET A 338 6.44 -20.23 -1.89
C MET A 338 6.43 -21.61 -2.56
N PRO A 339 6.72 -21.72 -3.87
CA PRO A 339 6.79 -23.01 -4.54
C PRO A 339 7.93 -23.85 -3.95
N ASP A 340 7.76 -25.18 -3.96
CA ASP A 340 8.80 -26.12 -3.55
C ASP A 340 10.06 -25.89 -4.39
N LEU A 341 11.17 -25.56 -3.72
CA LEU A 341 12.47 -25.37 -4.33
C LEU A 341 13.19 -26.72 -4.46
N ALA A 342 14.01 -26.85 -5.50
CA ALA A 342 14.93 -27.98 -5.63
C ALA A 342 15.85 -28.02 -4.39
N ASP A 343 16.15 -29.22 -3.93
CA ASP A 343 17.03 -29.51 -2.78
C ASP A 343 16.52 -29.02 -1.40
N ALA A 344 15.29 -28.50 -1.34
CA ALA A 344 14.55 -28.15 -0.12
C ALA A 344 15.40 -27.36 0.92
N PRO A 345 15.94 -26.19 0.54
CA PRO A 345 16.72 -25.36 1.45
C PRO A 345 15.87 -24.94 2.66
N GLU A 346 16.55 -24.54 3.73
CA GLU A 346 15.87 -23.89 4.85
C GLU A 346 15.23 -22.58 4.35
N VAL A 347 13.93 -22.41 4.66
CA VAL A 347 13.16 -21.21 4.33
C VAL A 347 12.75 -20.52 5.62
N LEU A 348 13.15 -19.26 5.77
CA LEU A 348 12.76 -18.39 6.86
C LEU A 348 11.68 -17.43 6.37
N GLU A 349 10.55 -17.38 7.07
CA GLU A 349 9.52 -16.36 6.85
C GLU A 349 9.85 -15.13 7.69
N ILE A 350 10.53 -14.16 7.07
CA ILE A 350 10.86 -12.88 7.71
C ILE A 350 10.34 -11.78 6.80
N PRO A 351 9.12 -11.29 7.05
CA PRO A 351 8.55 -10.22 6.25
C PRO A 351 9.51 -9.02 6.19
N PHE A 352 9.56 -8.35 5.04
CA PHE A 352 10.54 -7.30 4.75
C PHE A 352 10.64 -6.23 5.85
N TYR A 353 9.52 -5.93 6.53
CA TYR A 353 9.46 -4.93 7.59
C TYR A 353 10.10 -5.38 8.92
N GLN A 354 10.30 -6.69 9.12
CA GLN A 354 11.06 -7.26 10.24
C GLN A 354 12.48 -7.63 9.84
N LEU A 355 12.80 -7.59 8.54
CA LEU A 355 14.02 -8.13 7.98
C LEU A 355 15.25 -7.56 8.67
N ARG A 356 15.44 -6.25 8.64
CA ARG A 356 16.60 -5.57 9.26
C ARG A 356 16.83 -6.00 10.70
N ALA A 357 15.81 -5.85 11.56
CA ALA A 357 15.91 -6.13 12.98
C ALA A 357 16.21 -7.62 13.28
N ARG A 358 15.69 -8.53 12.45
CA ARG A 358 16.00 -9.96 12.60
C ARG A 358 17.36 -10.32 12.01
N PHE A 359 17.79 -9.62 10.95
CA PHE A 359 19.03 -9.89 10.25
C PHE A 359 20.26 -9.71 11.16
N GLU A 360 20.22 -8.74 12.08
CA GLU A 360 21.25 -8.55 13.13
C GLU A 360 21.46 -9.79 14.03
N HIS A 361 20.49 -10.71 14.08
CA HIS A 361 20.52 -11.92 14.89
C HIS A 361 20.72 -13.20 14.06
N LEU A 362 20.84 -13.07 12.74
CA LEU A 362 21.11 -14.19 11.84
C LEU A 362 22.60 -14.54 11.84
N ASN A 363 22.92 -15.75 11.38
CA ASN A 363 24.30 -16.24 11.35
C ASN A 363 25.10 -15.51 10.25
N PRO A 364 26.15 -14.74 10.58
CA PRO A 364 26.93 -14.01 9.58
C PRO A 364 27.67 -14.93 8.59
N ASP A 365 27.94 -16.19 8.96
CA ASP A 365 28.62 -17.16 8.08
C ASP A 365 27.68 -17.82 7.06
N THR A 366 26.37 -17.62 7.19
CA THR A 366 25.36 -18.19 6.28
C THR A 366 25.06 -17.22 5.14
N GLN A 367 24.91 -17.75 3.92
CA GLN A 367 24.46 -16.96 2.77
C GLN A 367 22.93 -16.97 2.68
N TYR A 368 22.33 -15.78 2.64
CA TYR A 368 20.88 -15.60 2.61
C TYR A 368 20.39 -15.12 1.25
N LEU A 369 19.30 -15.73 0.77
CA LEU A 369 18.64 -15.31 -0.47
C LEU A 369 17.28 -14.68 -0.17
N LEU A 370 17.12 -13.39 -0.45
CA LEU A 370 15.85 -12.70 -0.26
C LEU A 370 14.87 -13.01 -1.40
N TYR A 371 13.67 -13.47 -1.06
CA TYR A 371 12.63 -13.81 -2.02
C TYR A 371 11.38 -12.94 -1.89
N CYS A 372 10.91 -12.43 -3.04
CA CYS A 372 9.58 -11.86 -3.23
C CYS A 372 9.14 -12.12 -4.67
N ASP A 373 7.83 -12.13 -4.94
CA ASP A 373 7.29 -12.62 -6.22
C ASP A 373 7.82 -11.88 -7.45
N GLN A 374 8.06 -10.57 -7.32
CA GLN A 374 8.54 -9.73 -8.41
C GLN A 374 10.04 -9.43 -8.33
N GLY A 375 10.77 -9.98 -7.36
CA GLY A 375 12.19 -9.70 -7.10
C GLY A 375 12.49 -8.24 -6.70
N MET A 376 11.50 -7.36 -6.72
CA MET A 376 11.66 -5.93 -6.57
C MET A 376 12.00 -5.52 -5.14
N MET A 377 11.20 -5.99 -4.17
CA MET A 377 11.47 -5.79 -2.74
C MET A 377 12.76 -6.51 -2.31
N SER A 378 13.05 -7.67 -2.90
CA SER A 378 14.28 -8.42 -2.61
C SER A 378 15.51 -7.62 -3.00
N ARG A 379 15.52 -7.04 -4.21
CA ARG A 379 16.63 -6.21 -4.68
C ARG A 379 16.82 -4.99 -3.80
N LEU A 380 15.74 -4.28 -3.48
CA LEU A 380 15.76 -3.13 -2.58
C LEU A 380 16.37 -3.48 -1.22
N HIS A 381 15.82 -4.48 -0.54
CA HIS A 381 16.25 -4.82 0.82
C HIS A 381 17.62 -5.50 0.86
N SER A 382 17.99 -6.24 -0.18
CA SER A 382 19.34 -6.81 -0.31
C SER A 382 20.37 -5.70 -0.40
N ALA A 383 20.07 -4.64 -1.14
CA ALA A 383 20.97 -3.51 -1.29
C ALA A 383 21.12 -2.72 0.03
N HIS A 384 20.01 -2.47 0.75
CA HIS A 384 20.09 -1.83 2.08
C HIS A 384 20.90 -2.62 3.09
N LEU A 385 20.77 -3.95 3.11
CA LEU A 385 21.55 -4.80 4.01
C LEU A 385 23.06 -4.73 3.66
N ASP A 386 23.41 -4.69 2.38
CA ASP A 386 24.80 -4.52 1.93
C ASP A 386 25.39 -3.17 2.38
N ASP A 387 24.64 -2.07 2.24
CA ASP A 387 25.03 -0.74 2.73
C ASP A 387 25.25 -0.69 4.26
N GLU A 388 24.50 -1.50 5.01
CA GLU A 388 24.69 -1.67 6.46
C GLU A 388 25.85 -2.63 6.82
N GLY A 389 26.53 -3.20 5.81
CA GLY A 389 27.71 -4.06 5.96
C GLY A 389 27.42 -5.57 5.92
N PHE A 390 26.19 -5.98 5.61
CA PHE A 390 25.80 -7.38 5.48
C PHE A 390 26.01 -7.89 4.05
N ALA A 391 27.24 -8.26 3.72
CA ALA A 391 27.63 -8.74 2.38
C ALA A 391 27.20 -10.19 2.06
N ASN A 392 26.55 -10.89 2.99
CA ASN A 392 26.12 -12.29 2.87
C ASN A 392 24.68 -12.44 2.34
N VAL A 393 24.22 -11.47 1.54
CA VAL A 393 22.85 -11.39 1.02
C VAL A 393 22.85 -11.35 -0.51
N ALA A 394 21.95 -12.14 -1.10
CA ALA A 394 21.66 -12.11 -2.53
C ALA A 394 20.15 -12.21 -2.76
N VAL A 395 19.71 -12.09 -4.01
CA VAL A 395 18.29 -12.12 -4.40
C VAL A 395 17.96 -13.42 -5.11
N LEU A 396 16.92 -14.10 -4.64
CA LEU A 396 16.31 -15.22 -5.37
C LEU A 396 15.20 -14.68 -6.28
N ASP A 397 15.38 -14.82 -7.60
CA ASP A 397 14.38 -14.47 -8.61
C ASP A 397 14.05 -15.71 -9.43
N LEU A 398 12.94 -16.39 -9.08
CA LEU A 398 12.52 -17.65 -9.71
C LEU A 398 12.13 -17.51 -11.20
N ARG A 399 12.09 -16.28 -11.72
CA ARG A 399 11.86 -16.01 -13.16
C ARG A 399 13.16 -16.06 -13.94
N VAL A 400 14.31 -15.92 -13.27
CA VAL A 400 15.64 -16.07 -13.86
C VAL A 400 15.94 -17.56 -13.99
N LYS A 401 16.40 -18.00 -15.16
CA LYS A 401 16.79 -19.40 -15.35
C LYS A 401 18.01 -19.71 -14.47
N PRO A 402 18.07 -20.88 -13.80
CA PRO A 402 19.27 -21.29 -13.08
C PRO A 402 20.46 -21.29 -14.04
N GLU A 403 21.59 -20.70 -13.62
CA GLU A 403 22.85 -20.89 -14.36
C GLU A 403 23.19 -22.38 -14.32
N ALA A 404 23.40 -22.99 -15.50
CA ALA A 404 23.78 -24.39 -15.57
C ALA A 404 25.13 -24.56 -14.86
N SER A 405 25.14 -25.28 -13.74
CA SER A 405 26.39 -25.63 -13.07
C SER A 405 27.27 -26.40 -14.06
N VAL A 406 28.43 -25.81 -14.38
CA VAL A 406 29.46 -26.48 -15.15
C VAL A 406 30.00 -27.59 -14.26
N SER A 407 29.44 -28.79 -14.43
CA SER A 407 29.99 -30.04 -13.92
C SER A 407 31.45 -30.14 -14.36
N ALA A 408 32.36 -29.84 -13.44
CA ALA A 408 33.76 -30.16 -13.59
C ALA A 408 33.90 -31.68 -13.44
N ALA A 409 33.84 -32.38 -14.57
CA ALA A 409 34.30 -33.75 -14.66
C ALA A 409 35.80 -33.81 -14.31
N ARG A 410 36.12 -34.53 -13.24
CA ARG A 410 37.39 -35.25 -13.07
C ARG A 410 37.12 -36.64 -12.52
#